data_AF-A0A1F8PMV8-F1
#
_entry.id   AF-A0A1F8PMV8-F1
#
_cell.length_a   1.000
_cell.length_b   1.000
_cell.length_c   1.000
_cell.angle_alpha   90.00
_cell.angle_beta   90.00
_cell.angle_gamma   90.00
#
_symmetry.space_group_name_H-M   'P 1'
#
loop_
_entity.id
_entity.type
_entity.pdbx_description
1 polymer ?
#
loop_
_entity_poly.entity_id
_entity_poly.type
_entity_poly.pdbx_seq_one_letter_code
_entity_poly.pdbx_strand_id
1 'polypeptide(L)'
;MDAKTIENAANVAVIVTPLVIAAGFIFAYAHWKVDEKQNRAIINTRLTETVLRLFELWESPEMRKGRARVNVDAKQLKIAIEEADKQNSDILFDLVVVANYFDSLGVLVIEGCMSCSIAYDFWKEPVYHYHNVYKTVLDDPKHSSKFSYFIELHRAFKEEEEKRHSIKHHSSE
;
A
#
# COMPACT_ATOMS: atom_id res chain seq x y z
N MET A 1 -40.26 -39.15 -42.69
CA MET A 1 -40.26 -37.90 -41.88
C MET A 1 -40.88 -36.84 -42.76
N ASP A 2 -42.07 -36.35 -42.40
CA ASP A 2 -42.80 -35.39 -43.24
C ASP A 2 -42.19 -33.99 -43.14
N ALA A 3 -42.27 -33.22 -44.22
CA ALA A 3 -41.75 -31.85 -44.32
C ALA A 3 -42.21 -30.95 -43.16
N LYS A 4 -43.45 -31.16 -42.68
CA LYS A 4 -44.05 -30.46 -41.55
C LYS A 4 -43.35 -30.74 -40.22
N THR A 5 -42.78 -31.93 -40.04
CA THR A 5 -42.00 -32.30 -38.85
C THR A 5 -40.62 -31.62 -38.86
N ILE A 6 -40.02 -31.47 -40.05
CA ILE A 6 -38.72 -30.79 -40.23
C ILE A 6 -38.86 -29.28 -40.01
N GLU A 7 -39.92 -28.68 -40.55
CA GLU A 7 -40.23 -27.25 -40.38
C GLU A 7 -40.52 -26.88 -38.92
N ASN A 8 -41.32 -27.71 -38.22
CA ASN A 8 -41.55 -27.53 -36.78
C ASN A 8 -40.27 -27.67 -35.95
N ALA A 9 -39.40 -28.63 -36.28
CA ALA A 9 -38.12 -28.78 -35.60
C ALA A 9 -37.18 -27.58 -35.84
N ALA A 10 -37.16 -27.03 -37.07
CA ALA A 10 -36.39 -25.84 -37.40
C ALA A 10 -36.90 -24.60 -36.64
N ASN A 11 -38.22 -24.40 -36.56
CA ASN A 11 -38.82 -23.29 -35.81
C ASN A 11 -38.52 -23.39 -34.30
N VAL A 12 -38.56 -24.60 -33.73
CA VAL A 12 -38.18 -24.84 -32.33
C VAL A 12 -36.70 -24.54 -32.11
N ALA A 13 -35.81 -24.98 -33.00
CA ALA A 13 -34.37 -24.69 -32.89
C ALA A 13 -34.06 -23.20 -32.93
N VAL A 14 -34.70 -22.44 -33.83
CA VAL A 14 -34.52 -20.97 -33.94
C VAL A 14 -34.94 -20.24 -32.66
N ILE A 15 -35.93 -20.75 -31.92
CA ILE A 15 -36.38 -20.16 -30.65
C ILE A 15 -35.51 -20.62 -29.47
N VAL A 16 -35.12 -21.90 -29.44
CA VAL A 16 -34.38 -22.49 -28.31
C VAL A 16 -32.92 -22.03 -28.29
N THR A 17 -32.27 -21.91 -29.45
CA THR A 17 -30.84 -21.54 -29.51
C THR A 17 -30.53 -20.17 -28.88
N PRO A 18 -31.27 -19.07 -29.15
CA PRO A 18 -31.06 -17.79 -28.47
C PRO A 18 -31.28 -17.86 -26.95
N LEU A 19 -32.24 -18.66 -26.48
CA LEU A 19 -32.51 -18.85 -25.05
C LEU A 19 -31.35 -19.55 -24.34
N VAL A 20 -30.79 -20.59 -24.96
CA VAL A 20 -29.61 -21.30 -24.44
C VAL A 20 -28.39 -20.36 -24.40
N ILE A 21 -28.17 -19.57 -25.46
CA ILE A 21 -27.08 -18.58 -25.51
C ILE A 21 -27.26 -17.52 -24.41
N ALA A 22 -28.45 -16.95 -24.27
CA ALA A 22 -28.74 -15.94 -23.24
C ALA A 22 -28.54 -16.49 -21.83
N ALA A 23 -29.00 -17.72 -21.55
CA ALA A 23 -28.77 -18.39 -20.27
C ALA A 23 -27.28 -18.59 -19.99
N GLY A 24 -26.48 -18.96 -21.01
CA GLY A 24 -25.03 -19.07 -20.91
C GLY A 24 -24.35 -17.76 -20.54
N PHE A 25 -24.74 -16.64 -21.16
CA PHE A 25 -24.21 -15.31 -20.82
C PHE A 25 -24.57 -14.87 -19.41
N ILE A 26 -25.82 -15.09 -18.98
CA ILE A 26 -26.27 -14.75 -17.62
C ILE A 26 -25.46 -15.55 -16.58
N PHE A 27 -25.28 -16.86 -16.82
CA PHE A 27 -24.49 -17.72 -15.95
C PHE A 27 -23.02 -17.29 -15.88
N ALA A 28 -22.40 -17.01 -17.03
CA ALA A 28 -21.02 -16.52 -17.10
C ALA A 28 -20.84 -15.17 -16.38
N TYR A 29 -21.78 -14.23 -16.57
CA TYR A 29 -21.76 -12.93 -15.90
C TYR A 29 -21.93 -13.08 -14.38
N ALA A 30 -22.83 -13.96 -13.92
CA ALA A 30 -23.03 -14.24 -12.51
C ALA A 30 -21.76 -14.83 -11.87
N HIS A 31 -21.11 -15.79 -12.52
CA HIS A 31 -19.83 -16.36 -12.06
C HIS A 31 -18.73 -15.31 -12.00
N TRP A 32 -18.57 -14.50 -13.05
CA TRP A 32 -17.59 -13.42 -13.08
C TRP A 32 -17.78 -12.44 -11.91
N LYS A 33 -19.02 -12.08 -11.57
CA LYS A 33 -19.32 -11.23 -10.41
C LYS A 33 -19.01 -11.87 -9.07
N VAL A 34 -19.19 -13.18 -8.93
CA VAL A 34 -18.82 -13.93 -7.72
C VAL A 34 -17.29 -13.95 -7.58
N ASP A 35 -16.56 -14.27 -8.65
CA ASP A 35 -15.10 -14.29 -8.65
C ASP A 35 -14.52 -12.90 -8.35
N GLU A 36 -15.10 -11.83 -8.92
CA GLU A 36 -14.71 -10.45 -8.63
C GLU A 36 -14.91 -10.10 -7.15
N LYS A 37 -16.02 -10.54 -6.53
CA LYS A 37 -16.27 -10.35 -5.10
C LYS A 37 -15.29 -11.15 -4.24
N GLN A 38 -15.02 -12.40 -4.58
CA GLN A 38 -14.08 -13.24 -3.85
C GLN A 38 -12.65 -12.69 -3.94
N ASN A 39 -12.22 -12.29 -5.14
CA ASN A 39 -10.91 -11.66 -5.34
C ASN A 39 -10.78 -10.37 -4.52
N ARG A 40 -11.80 -9.50 -4.53
CA ARG A 40 -11.81 -8.31 -3.66
C ARG A 40 -11.72 -8.67 -2.18
N ALA A 41 -12.46 -9.67 -1.72
CA ALA A 41 -12.40 -10.10 -0.32
C ALA A 41 -11.00 -10.61 0.06
N ILE A 42 -10.38 -11.44 -0.78
CA ILE A 42 -9.02 -11.96 -0.56
C ILE A 42 -8.00 -10.82 -0.52
N ILE A 43 -8.08 -9.87 -1.47
CA ILE A 43 -7.21 -8.69 -1.50
C ILE A 43 -7.35 -7.87 -0.21
N ASN A 44 -8.59 -7.60 0.20
CA ASN A 44 -8.86 -6.85 1.43
C ASN A 44 -8.35 -7.58 2.67
N THR A 45 -8.53 -8.90 2.78
CA THR A 45 -8.01 -9.69 3.90
C THR A 45 -6.48 -9.62 3.97
N ARG A 46 -5.79 -9.78 2.84
CA ARG A 46 -4.33 -9.67 2.78
C ARG A 46 -3.85 -8.28 3.17
N LEU A 47 -4.51 -7.25 2.66
CA LEU A 47 -4.19 -5.86 3.00
C LEU A 47 -4.37 -5.59 4.49
N THR A 48 -5.48 -6.03 5.08
CA THR A 48 -5.72 -5.91 6.53
C THR A 48 -4.64 -6.64 7.32
N GLU A 49 -4.27 -7.85 6.93
CA GLU A 49 -3.20 -8.61 7.58
C GLU A 49 -1.84 -7.89 7.47
N THR A 50 -1.50 -7.35 6.30
CA THR A 50 -0.29 -6.55 6.11
C THR A 50 -0.29 -5.31 7.01
N VAL A 51 -1.39 -4.57 7.06
CA VAL A 51 -1.54 -3.39 7.91
C VAL A 51 -1.37 -3.76 9.39
N LEU A 52 -2.04 -4.83 9.85
CA LEU A 52 -1.90 -5.31 11.23
C LEU A 52 -0.46 -5.68 11.57
N ARG A 53 0.23 -6.42 10.70
CA ARG A 53 1.65 -6.78 10.90
C ARG A 53 2.56 -5.56 10.95
N LEU A 54 2.30 -4.55 10.11
CA LEU A 54 3.06 -3.29 10.14
C LEU A 54 2.82 -2.51 11.43
N PHE A 55 1.60 -2.55 11.97
CA PHE A 55 1.28 -1.99 13.29
C PHE A 55 1.97 -2.75 14.42
N GLU A 56 1.97 -4.08 14.39
CA GLU A 56 2.67 -4.91 15.38
C GLU A 56 4.17 -4.63 15.37
N LEU A 57 4.78 -4.49 14.20
CA LEU A 57 6.18 -4.10 14.06
C LEU A 57 6.42 -2.67 14.56
N TRP A 58 5.52 -1.74 14.25
CA TRP A 58 5.60 -0.37 14.76
C TRP A 58 5.50 -0.32 16.28
N GLU A 59 4.68 -1.16 16.89
CA GLU A 59 4.50 -1.22 18.34
C GLU A 59 5.48 -2.16 19.05
N SER A 60 6.42 -2.77 18.33
CA SER A 60 7.38 -3.70 18.90
C SER A 60 8.30 -3.02 19.94
N PRO A 61 8.82 -3.76 20.93
CA PRO A 61 9.77 -3.24 21.91
C PRO A 61 11.02 -2.61 21.27
N GLU A 62 11.54 -3.23 20.21
CA GLU A 62 12.72 -2.79 19.45
C GLU A 62 12.43 -1.45 18.76
N MET A 63 11.27 -1.33 18.11
CA MET A 63 10.87 -0.09 17.47
C MET A 63 10.66 1.03 18.48
N ARG A 64 10.05 0.74 19.65
CA ARG A 64 9.92 1.71 20.74
C ARG A 64 11.27 2.21 21.23
N LYS A 65 12.24 1.30 21.41
CA LYS A 65 13.61 1.64 21.80
C LYS A 65 14.29 2.51 20.74
N GLY A 66 14.15 2.16 19.46
CA GLY A 66 14.68 2.93 18.34
C GLY A 66 14.08 4.35 18.29
N ARG A 67 12.75 4.48 18.36
CA ARG A 67 12.08 5.78 18.46
C ARG A 67 12.58 6.62 19.63
N ALA A 68 12.72 6.02 20.82
CA ALA A 68 13.21 6.72 21.99
C ALA A 68 14.64 7.26 21.77
N ARG A 69 15.54 6.42 21.23
CA ARG A 69 16.92 6.81 20.89
C ARG A 69 16.94 7.94 19.87
N VAL A 70 16.27 7.76 18.74
CA VAL A 70 16.22 8.74 17.64
C VAL A 70 15.72 10.10 18.11
N ASN A 71 14.71 10.13 19.00
CA ASN A 71 14.19 11.38 19.54
C ASN A 71 15.16 12.06 20.53
N VAL A 72 15.97 11.30 21.27
CA VAL A 72 17.03 11.87 22.13
C VAL A 72 18.14 12.47 21.29
N ASP A 73 18.58 11.77 20.24
CA ASP A 73 19.71 12.17 19.41
C ASP A 73 19.31 13.08 18.24
N ALA A 74 18.05 13.54 18.16
CA ALA A 74 17.47 14.17 16.98
C ALA A 74 18.30 15.28 16.32
N LYS A 75 18.98 16.12 17.12
CA LYS A 75 19.82 17.23 16.59
C LYS A 75 21.18 16.79 16.06
N GLN A 76 21.67 15.62 16.48
CA GLN A 76 23.00 15.10 16.15
C GLN A 76 22.93 13.70 15.55
N LEU A 77 21.76 13.31 15.02
CA LEU A 77 21.47 11.94 14.60
C LEU A 77 22.44 11.43 13.54
N LYS A 78 22.81 12.28 12.56
CA LYS A 78 23.82 11.94 11.56
C LYS A 78 25.17 11.58 12.19
N ILE A 79 25.64 12.41 13.12
CA ILE A 79 26.93 12.18 13.82
C ILE A 79 26.86 10.88 14.62
N ALA A 80 25.75 10.64 15.33
CA ALA A 80 25.54 9.42 16.09
C ALA A 80 25.55 8.16 15.21
N ILE A 81 24.89 8.21 14.04
CA ILE A 81 24.90 7.10 13.07
C ILE A 81 26.31 6.86 12.53
N GLU A 82 27.02 7.90 12.12
CA GLU A 82 28.38 7.76 11.56
C GLU A 82 29.37 7.22 12.60
N GLU A 83 29.24 7.63 13.86
CA GLU A 83 30.09 7.13 14.94
C GLU A 83 29.77 5.67 15.28
N ALA A 84 28.48 5.33 15.38
CA ALA A 84 28.05 3.94 15.60
C ALA A 84 28.47 3.01 14.45
N ASP A 85 28.41 3.48 13.21
CA ASP A 85 28.86 2.76 12.01
C ASP A 85 30.37 2.51 12.02
N LYS A 86 31.17 3.54 12.35
CA LYS A 86 32.63 3.40 12.49
C LYS A 86 33.03 2.43 13.60
N GLN A 87 32.32 2.44 14.71
CA GLN A 87 32.59 1.57 15.85
C GLN A 87 31.96 0.18 15.72
N ASN A 88 31.18 -0.08 14.66
CA ASN A 88 30.37 -1.29 14.50
C ASN A 88 29.52 -1.60 15.74
N SER A 89 28.90 -0.56 16.29
CA SER A 89 28.14 -0.64 17.54
C SER A 89 26.74 -1.19 17.31
N ASP A 90 26.25 -2.02 18.24
CA ASP A 90 24.86 -2.50 18.26
C ASP A 90 23.84 -1.35 18.33
N ILE A 91 24.26 -0.17 18.78
CA ILE A 91 23.43 1.05 18.83
C ILE A 91 23.04 1.50 17.42
N LEU A 92 23.83 1.18 16.40
CA LEU A 92 23.53 1.53 15.01
C LEU A 92 22.13 1.05 14.62
N PHE A 93 21.75 -0.17 15.02
CA PHE A 93 20.42 -0.72 14.74
C PHE A 93 19.31 0.16 15.33
N ASP A 94 19.41 0.55 16.61
CA ASP A 94 18.44 1.43 17.26
C ASP A 94 18.32 2.78 16.54
N LEU A 95 19.42 3.31 16.01
CA LEU A 95 19.49 4.61 15.34
C LEU A 95 18.93 4.63 13.92
N VAL A 96 18.80 3.47 13.26
CA VAL A 96 18.33 3.39 11.86
C VAL A 96 17.02 2.61 11.69
N VAL A 97 16.57 1.88 12.72
CA VAL A 97 15.38 1.02 12.62
C VAL A 97 14.12 1.77 12.19
N VAL A 98 13.97 3.04 12.61
CA VAL A 98 12.82 3.87 12.24
C VAL A 98 12.89 4.29 10.77
N ALA A 99 14.06 4.70 10.28
CA ALA A 99 14.24 5.03 8.87
C ALA A 99 14.05 3.80 7.98
N ASN A 100 14.59 2.64 8.38
CA ASN A 100 14.40 1.37 7.67
C ASN A 100 12.92 0.95 7.61
N TYR A 101 12.15 1.17 8.68
CA TYR A 101 10.72 0.90 8.69
C TYR A 101 9.99 1.73 7.64
N PHE A 102 10.24 3.04 7.59
CA PHE A 102 9.59 3.90 6.61
C PHE A 102 10.12 3.72 5.19
N ASP A 103 11.37 3.33 5.02
CA ASP A 103 11.90 2.95 3.71
C ASP A 103 11.20 1.68 3.20
N SER A 104 11.03 0.68 4.06
CA SER A 104 10.28 -0.55 3.73
C SER A 104 8.80 -0.27 3.44
N LEU A 105 8.16 0.62 4.22
CA LEU A 105 6.81 1.08 3.94
C LEU A 105 6.74 1.84 2.60
N GLY A 106 7.77 2.63 2.28
CA GLY A 106 7.92 3.32 1.01
C GLY A 106 7.94 2.34 -0.16
N VAL A 107 8.74 1.27 -0.08
CA VAL A 107 8.74 0.20 -1.10
C VAL A 107 7.34 -0.35 -1.31
N LEU A 108 6.61 -0.67 -0.24
CA LEU A 108 5.26 -1.22 -0.36
C LEU A 108 4.30 -0.25 -1.06
N VAL A 109 4.41 1.05 -0.80
CA VAL A 109 3.53 2.07 -1.39
C VAL A 109 3.91 2.37 -2.84
N ILE A 110 5.18 2.60 -3.11
CA ILE A 110 5.67 3.02 -4.44
C ILE A 110 5.54 1.87 -5.46
N GLU A 111 5.78 0.63 -5.06
CA GLU A 111 5.61 -0.56 -5.91
C GLU A 111 4.14 -1.00 -6.06
N GLY A 112 3.19 -0.30 -5.42
CA GLY A 112 1.76 -0.58 -5.53
C GLY A 112 1.29 -1.81 -4.74
N CYS A 113 2.12 -2.35 -3.84
CA CYS A 113 1.73 -3.42 -2.91
C CYS A 113 0.78 -2.94 -1.81
N MET A 114 0.80 -1.64 -1.49
CA MET A 114 -0.08 -0.98 -0.53
C MET A 114 -0.60 0.34 -1.13
N SER A 115 -1.89 0.63 -0.93
CA SER A 115 -2.44 1.92 -1.35
C SER A 115 -1.81 3.06 -0.55
N CYS A 116 -1.33 4.09 -1.26
CA CYS A 116 -0.84 5.32 -0.63
C CYS A 116 -1.91 5.98 0.25
N SER A 117 -3.19 5.93 -0.15
CA SER A 117 -4.28 6.53 0.64
C SER A 117 -4.43 5.87 2.01
N ILE A 118 -4.31 4.54 2.05
CA ILE A 118 -4.41 3.75 3.27
C ILE A 118 -3.17 3.99 4.14
N ALA A 119 -1.98 3.95 3.55
CA ALA A 119 -0.74 4.21 4.28
C ALA A 119 -0.74 5.62 4.89
N TYR A 120 -1.24 6.62 4.15
CA TYR A 120 -1.39 7.99 4.61
C TYR A 120 -2.31 8.07 5.84
N ASP A 121 -3.46 7.40 5.83
CA ASP A 121 -4.42 7.45 6.94
C ASP A 121 -3.83 6.98 8.28
N PHE A 122 -2.90 6.04 8.23
CA PHE A 122 -2.31 5.45 9.43
C PHE A 122 -0.95 6.06 9.84
N TRP A 123 -0.10 6.40 8.87
CA TRP A 123 1.31 6.74 9.13
C TRP A 123 1.72 8.16 8.75
N LYS A 124 0.80 9.02 8.30
CA LYS A 124 1.13 10.42 7.94
C LYS A 124 1.94 11.12 9.04
N GLU A 125 1.40 11.22 10.25
CA GLU A 125 2.04 11.99 11.32
C GLU A 125 3.45 11.44 11.68
N PRO A 126 3.63 10.11 11.88
CA PRO A 126 4.96 9.54 12.05
C PRO A 126 5.93 9.80 10.89
N VAL A 127 5.50 9.65 9.64
CA VAL A 127 6.34 9.86 8.46
C VAL A 127 6.85 11.31 8.41
N TYR A 128 5.98 12.29 8.63
CA TYR A 128 6.37 13.71 8.61
C TYR A 128 7.33 14.04 9.75
N HIS A 129 7.04 13.57 10.95
CA HIS A 129 7.92 13.76 12.11
C HIS A 129 9.31 13.20 11.86
N TYR A 130 9.40 11.90 11.52
CA TYR A 130 10.69 11.25 11.38
C TYR A 130 11.44 11.68 10.12
N HIS A 131 10.76 12.02 9.02
CA HIS A 131 11.44 12.62 7.87
C HIS A 131 12.15 13.92 8.28
N ASN A 132 11.52 14.75 9.13
CA ASN A 132 12.15 15.97 9.63
C ASN A 132 13.32 15.68 10.59
N VAL A 133 13.18 14.69 11.49
CA VAL A 133 14.27 14.28 12.40
C VAL A 133 15.47 13.74 11.63
N TYR A 134 15.24 12.91 10.60
CA TYR A 134 16.28 12.35 9.75
C TYR A 134 16.76 13.29 8.64
N LYS A 135 16.24 14.52 8.53
CA LYS A 135 16.51 15.42 7.40
C LYS A 135 18.00 15.56 7.07
N THR A 136 18.84 15.75 8.09
CA THR A 136 20.31 15.88 7.91
C THR A 136 20.99 14.61 7.39
N VAL A 137 20.38 13.45 7.61
CA VAL A 137 20.82 12.14 7.10
C VAL A 137 20.28 11.92 5.69
N LEU A 138 19.00 12.22 5.45
CA LEU A 138 18.33 12.02 4.17
C LEU A 138 18.85 12.97 3.08
N ASP A 139 19.26 14.18 3.45
CA ASP A 139 19.84 15.16 2.53
C ASP A 139 21.33 14.86 2.20
N ASP A 140 21.97 13.92 2.89
CA ASP A 140 23.36 13.56 2.66
C ASP A 140 23.50 12.57 1.48
N PRO A 141 24.28 12.87 0.43
CA PRO A 141 24.55 11.95 -0.68
C PRO A 141 25.05 10.56 -0.25
N LYS A 142 25.76 10.45 0.89
CA LYS A 142 26.25 9.18 1.42
C LYS A 142 25.14 8.26 1.93
N HIS A 143 24.04 8.84 2.41
CA HIS A 143 22.97 8.10 3.11
C HIS A 143 21.63 8.13 2.37
N SER A 144 21.37 9.16 1.56
CA SER A 144 20.14 9.35 0.78
C SER A 144 19.76 8.14 -0.07
N SER A 145 20.73 7.46 -0.70
CA SER A 145 20.46 6.26 -1.51
C SER A 145 19.98 5.07 -0.68
N LYS A 146 20.40 4.97 0.59
CA LYS A 146 20.01 3.90 1.51
C LYS A 146 18.56 4.04 2.02
N PHE A 147 18.01 5.25 1.96
CA PHE A 147 16.68 5.59 2.47
C PHE A 147 15.84 6.28 1.39
N SER A 148 16.05 5.90 0.12
CA SER A 148 15.43 6.55 -1.03
C SER A 148 13.91 6.41 -1.01
N TYR A 149 13.39 5.24 -0.65
CA TYR A 149 11.96 5.01 -0.56
C TYR A 149 11.33 5.74 0.62
N PHE A 150 12.06 6.03 1.70
CA PHE A 150 11.55 6.89 2.76
C PHE A 150 11.32 8.33 2.23
N ILE A 151 12.26 8.85 1.44
CA ILE A 151 12.12 10.18 0.81
C ILE A 151 10.94 10.19 -0.16
N GLU A 152 10.80 9.15 -0.98
CA GLU A 152 9.69 9.01 -1.93
C GLU A 152 8.35 8.85 -1.24
N LEU A 153 8.28 8.07 -0.16
CA LEU A 153 7.08 7.91 0.66
C LEU A 153 6.58 9.25 1.19
N HIS A 154 7.48 10.07 1.74
CA HIS A 154 7.12 11.39 2.24
C HIS A 154 6.63 12.31 1.12
N ARG A 155 7.20 12.23 -0.10
CA ARG A 155 6.70 12.94 -1.27
C ARG A 155 5.29 12.48 -1.65
N ALA A 156 5.08 11.16 -1.75
CA ALA A 156 3.78 10.58 -2.06
C ALA A 156 2.70 11.01 -1.06
N PHE A 157 3.05 11.11 0.23
CA PHE A 157 2.13 11.59 1.25
C PHE A 157 1.80 13.08 1.11
N LYS A 158 2.71 13.92 0.65
CA LYS A 158 2.40 15.33 0.33
C LYS A 158 1.43 15.44 -0.84
N GLU A 159 1.68 14.67 -1.90
CA GLU A 159 0.77 14.62 -3.05
C GLU A 159 -0.62 14.11 -2.67
N GLU A 160 -0.71 13.10 -1.78
CA GLU A 160 -1.98 12.59 -1.26
C GLU A 160 -2.73 13.63 -0.41
N GLU A 161 -1.99 14.40 0.40
CA GLU A 161 -2.56 15.53 1.16
C GLU A 161 -3.15 16.60 0.21
N GLU A 162 -2.40 17.02 -0.79
CA GLU A 162 -2.85 18.00 -1.80
C GLU A 162 -4.10 17.52 -2.55
N LYS A 163 -4.12 16.24 -2.97
CA LYS A 163 -5.31 15.63 -3.61
C LYS A 163 -6.54 15.74 -2.70
N ARG A 164 -6.41 15.42 -1.41
CA ARG A 164 -7.52 15.49 -0.44
C ARG A 164 -7.98 16.91 -0.17
N HIS A 165 -7.08 17.90 -0.17
CA HIS A 165 -7.45 19.31 -0.06
C HIS A 165 -8.21 19.83 -1.29
N SER A 166 -7.78 19.44 -2.50
CA SER A 166 -8.43 19.88 -3.75
C SER A 166 -9.89 19.40 -3.89
N ILE A 167 -10.18 18.19 -3.40
CA ILE A 167 -11.54 17.60 -3.42
C ILE A 167 -12.48 18.38 -2.49
N LYS A 168 -12.02 18.74 -1.29
CA LYS A 168 -12.84 19.49 -0.32
C LYS A 168 -13.29 20.86 -0.85
N HIS A 169 -12.43 21.55 -1.60
CA HIS A 169 -12.75 22.84 -2.19
C HIS A 169 -13.78 22.75 -3.33
N HIS A 170 -13.74 21.69 -4.15
CA HIS A 170 -14.73 21.50 -5.22
C HIS A 170 -16.11 21.03 -4.74
N SER A 171 -16.20 20.41 -3.56
CA SER A 171 -17.48 20.00 -2.96
C SER A 171 -18.22 21.10 -2.19
N SER A 172 -17.68 22.32 -2.18
CA SER A 172 -18.24 23.48 -1.46
C SER A 172 -18.78 24.57 -2.39
N GLU A 173 -18.80 24.33 -3.71
CA GLU A 173 -19.41 25.15 -4.76
C GLU A 173 -20.68 24.48 -5.29
#